data_AF-A0A158K9T3-F1
#
_entry.id   AF-A0A158K9T3-F1
#
_cell.length_a   1.000
_cell.length_b   1.000
_cell.length_c   1.000
_cell.angle_alpha   90.00
_cell.angle_beta   90.00
_cell.angle_gamma   90.00
#
_symmetry.space_group_name_H-M   'P 1'
#
loop_
_entity.id
_entity.type
_entity.pdbx_description
1 polymer ?
#
loop_
_entity_poly.entity_id
_entity_poly.type
_entity_poly.pdbx_seq_one_letter_code
_entity_poly.pdbx_strand_id
1 'polypeptide(L)' 'MIAGFAMVAFPAEYGTSGVMTFIVNNNGVIYQKDRGRAPAPVTEFDPDSSWTRVDERS' A
#
# COMPACT_ATOMS: atom_id res chain seq x y z
N MET A 1 22.06 10.42 1.61
CA MET A 1 20.72 9.88 1.27
C MET A 1 20.61 8.54 1.97
N ILE A 2 19.88 8.46 3.08
CA ILE A 2 19.48 7.14 3.60
C ILE A 2 18.38 6.71 2.65
N ALA A 3 18.62 5.67 1.84
CA ALA A 3 17.57 5.09 1.03
C ALA A 3 16.52 4.53 2.01
N GLY A 4 15.41 5.24 2.17
CA GLY A 4 14.26 4.70 2.90
C GLY A 4 13.77 3.44 2.19
N PHE A 5 13.36 2.44 2.95
CA PHE A 5 12.71 1.26 2.40
C PHE A 5 11.20 1.39 2.55
N ALA A 6 10.46 0.70 1.69
CA ALA A 6 9.03 0.56 1.80
C ALA A 6 8.65 -0.92 1.78
N MET A 7 7.60 -1.28 2.49
CA MET A 7 6.96 -2.59 2.39
C MET A 7 5.61 -2.45 1.73
N VAL A 8 5.24 -3.49 0.98
CA VAL A 8 3.98 -3.59 0.26
C VAL A 8 3.28 -4.86 0.70
N ALA A 9 2.01 -4.75 1.09
CA ALA A 9 1.15 -5.89 1.37
C ALA A 9 -0.04 -5.85 0.42
N PHE A 10 -0.36 -6.97 -0.20
CA PHE A 10 -1.48 -7.11 -1.13
C PHE A 10 -2.16 -8.46 -0.92
N PRO A 11 -3.44 -8.62 -1.32
CA PRO A 11 -4.14 -9.88 -1.15
C PRO A 11 -3.45 -11.01 -1.94
N ALA A 12 -3.30 -12.17 -1.32
CA ALA A 12 -2.83 -13.37 -2.01
C ALA A 12 -3.76 -13.75 -3.17
N GLU A 13 -5.08 -13.58 -2.97
CA GLU A 13 -6.08 -13.74 -4.01
C GLU A 13 -7.09 -12.58 -3.95
N TYR A 14 -7.09 -11.73 -4.98
CA TYR A 14 -7.95 -10.56 -5.04
C TYR A 14 -9.45 -10.94 -5.03
N GLY A 15 -10.21 -10.31 -4.14
CA GLY A 15 -11.64 -10.55 -3.92
C GLY A 15 -11.94 -11.71 -2.97
N THR A 16 -10.98 -12.60 -2.73
CA THR A 16 -11.13 -13.74 -1.80
C THR A 16 -10.43 -13.43 -0.47
N SER A 17 -9.14 -13.10 -0.49
CA SER A 17 -8.37 -12.73 0.71
C SER A 17 -8.42 -11.23 1.03
N GLY A 18 -9.14 -10.44 0.21
CA GLY A 18 -9.25 -8.99 0.32
C GLY A 18 -9.06 -8.29 -1.03
N VAL A 19 -9.25 -6.97 -1.05
CA VAL A 19 -9.07 -6.11 -2.24
C VAL A 19 -8.01 -5.01 -2.04
N MET A 20 -7.63 -4.74 -0.78
CA MET A 20 -6.77 -3.62 -0.43
C MET A 20 -5.29 -3.95 -0.59
N THR A 21 -4.57 -3.04 -1.25
CA THR A 21 -3.11 -2.98 -1.21
C THR A 21 -2.69 -1.95 -0.18
N PHE A 22 -1.69 -2.26 0.63
CA PHE A 22 -1.09 -1.37 1.62
C PHE A 22 0.37 -1.11 1.28
N ILE A 23 0.81 0.14 1.46
CA ILE A 23 2.22 0.53 1.38
C ILE A 23 2.62 1.25 2.66
N VAL A 24 3.79 0.94 3.19
CA VAL A 24 4.33 1.55 4.41
C VAL A 24 5.77 2.00 4.20
N ASN A 25 6.12 3.19 4.68
CA ASN A 25 7.49 3.70 4.66
C ASN A 25 8.20 3.50 6.00
N ASN A 26 9.49 3.83 6.04
CA ASN A 26 10.34 3.75 7.23
C ASN A 26 9.89 4.61 8.43
N ASN A 27 8.97 5.56 8.24
CA ASN A 27 8.38 6.36 9.31
C ASN A 27 7.07 5.75 9.85
N GLY A 28 6.67 4.57 9.35
CA GLY A 28 5.43 3.91 9.75
C GLY A 28 4.17 4.54 9.14
N VAL A 29 4.28 5.42 8.16
CA VAL A 29 3.10 5.97 7.47
C VAL A 29 2.55 4.93 6.51
N ILE A 30 1.29 4.54 6.73
CA ILE A 30 0.60 3.52 5.94
C ILE A 30 -0.42 4.19 5.01
N TYR A 31 -0.41 3.79 3.74
CA TYR A 31 -1.45 4.11 2.77
C TYR A 31 -2.11 2.84 2.26
N GLN A 32 -3.40 2.94 1.93
CA GLN A 32 -4.18 1.86 1.34
C GLN A 32 -4.85 2.31 0.04
N LYS A 33 -4.99 1.38 -0.91
CA LYS A 33 -5.72 1.57 -2.16
C LYS A 33 -6.19 0.23 -2.73
N ASP A 34 -7.41 0.20 -3.26
CA ASP A 34 -7.84 -0.88 -4.13
C ASP A 34 -7.21 -0.67 -5.53
N ARG A 35 -6.43 -1.65 -5.98
CA ARG A 35 -5.73 -1.62 -7.27
C ARG A 35 -6.28 -2.63 -8.29
N GLY A 36 -7.37 -3.33 -7.96
CA GLY A 36 -8.01 -4.32 -8.83
C GLY A 36 -7.31 -5.69 -8.86
N ARG A 37 -7.82 -6.57 -9.73
CA ARG A 37 -7.45 -8.01 -9.80
C ARG A 37 -6.02 -8.30 -10.31
N ALA A 38 -5.40 -7.38 -11.06
CA ALA A 38 -4.07 -7.59 -11.65
C ALA A 38 -3.29 -6.26 -11.73
N PRO A 39 -2.92 -5.65 -10.59
CA PRO A 39 -2.23 -4.37 -10.60
C PRO A 39 -0.78 -4.53 -11.02
N ALA A 40 -0.22 -3.50 -11.68
CA ALA A 40 1.22 -3.41 -11.90
C ALA A 40 1.96 -3.42 -10.53
N PRO A 41 3.14 -4.05 -10.41
CA PRO A 41 3.91 -4.04 -9.16
C PRO A 41 4.15 -2.63 -8.63
N VAL A 42 4.16 -2.46 -7.31
CA VAL A 42 4.62 -1.21 -6.68
C VAL A 42 6.14 -1.28 -6.58
N THR A 43 6.84 -0.36 -7.22
CA THR A 43 8.31 -0.30 -7.23
C THR A 43 8.87 0.85 -6.40
N GLU A 44 8.03 1.81 -6.03
CA GLU A 44 8.39 3.02 -5.29
C GLU A 44 7.26 3.43 -4.34
N PHE A 45 7.62 4.07 -3.24
CA PHE A 45 6.67 4.69 -2.33
C PHE A 45 6.27 6.07 -2.85
N ASP A 46 5.29 6.10 -3.74
CA ASP A 46 4.74 7.33 -4.32
C ASP A 46 3.19 7.31 -4.28
N PRO A 47 2.59 7.53 -3.10
CA PRO A 47 1.13 7.61 -2.97
C PRO A 47 0.60 8.89 -3.62
N ASP A 48 -0.06 8.74 -4.76
CA ASP A 48 -0.88 9.80 -5.36
C ASP A 48 -2.21 10.03 -4.61
N SER A 49 -3.01 11.01 -5.07
CA SER A 49 -4.30 11.40 -4.47
C SER A 49 -5.37 10.31 -4.35
N SER A 50 -5.22 9.18 -5.05
CA SER A 50 -6.14 8.04 -4.98
C SER A 50 -5.77 7.03 -3.88
N TRP A 51 -4.64 7.21 -3.22
CA TRP A 51 -4.30 6.48 -2.01
C TRP A 51 -4.92 7.14 -0.79
N THR A 52 -5.46 6.33 0.11
CA THR A 52 -6.01 6.79 1.38
C THR A 52 -5.03 6.51 2.49
N ARG A 53 -4.67 7.54 3.28
CA ARG A 53 -3.85 7.33 4.47
C ARG A 53 -4.65 6.53 5.50
N VAL A 54 -4.04 5.48 6.04
CA VAL A 54 -4.64 4.72 7.14
C VAL A 54 -4.37 5.49 8.43
N ASP A 55 -5.42 6.01 9.06
CA ASP A 55 -5.32 6.59 10.39
C ASP A 55 -5.56 5.51 11.44
N GLU A 56 -4.59 5.32 12.32
CA GLU A 56 -4.76 4.56 13.55
C GLU A 56 -5.62 5.38 14.52
N ARG A 57 -6.95 5.34 14.35
CA ARG A 57 -7.86 5.71 15.42
C ARG A 57 -8.67 4.48 15.83
N SER A 58 -8.29 3.91 16.95
CA SER A 58 -9.10 3.04 17.79
C SER A 58 -10.15 3.82 18.57
#